data_AF-A0A0S8IRS4-F1
#
_entry.id   AF-A0A0S8IRS4-F1
#
_cell.length_a   1.000
_cell.length_b   1.000
_cell.length_c   1.000
_cell.angle_alpha   90.00
_cell.angle_beta   90.00
_cell.angle_gamma   90.00
#
_symmetry.space_group_name_H-M   'P 1'
#
loop_
_entity.id
_entity.type
_entity.pdbx_description
1 polymer ?
#
loop_
_entity_poly.entity_id
_entity_poly.type
_entity_poly.pdbx_seq_one_letter_code
_entity_poly.pdbx_strand_id
1 'polypeptide(L)'
;MNKKSFALTIILCFVIAGSFAYAQQDPNDPGEPDVILFVPGPCSYFDTLLIPPNPSLWWDVEIEIHLCNDNPINGLVIPLVDTVYGSLDAYLDPAKNNPDSAFKDFAVEGFDLLAVDLTYHPPQVLYCASDSNDSAIYAGPIARMVYSVKGGGGTICLDSLSFPTGERLQLRRSDGIYYTPQVIASCFSTKTLPNCPMPDCWCPNEILGLEGDTITYEIWAEEIIFWLDIAEETACLSGLDSANYSLTLIYNMVSEAGWRVDIYPEDLEFGTYGVGFEVQTVCHTQGGCGTTVVYTKRGDADADGDVELSDAIFLANYLLKSGDAPLFSHLGDVNCNGGIAIDDVIYLANYLLKSGPEPCAEL
;
A
#
# COMPACT_ATOMS: atom_id res chain seq x y z
N MET A 1 -7.19 -3.06 -14.22
CA MET A 1 -7.00 -3.52 -15.62
C MET A 1 -7.85 -4.78 -15.90
N ASN A 2 -8.57 -4.87 -17.02
CA ASN A 2 -9.37 -6.07 -17.33
C ASN A 2 -8.40 -7.22 -17.70
N LYS A 3 -8.47 -8.38 -17.03
CA LYS A 3 -7.55 -9.55 -17.18
C LYS A 3 -7.25 -9.96 -18.63
N LYS A 4 -8.12 -9.58 -19.58
CA LYS A 4 -7.99 -9.81 -21.02
C LYS A 4 -6.91 -8.95 -21.70
N SER A 5 -6.58 -7.76 -21.20
CA SER A 5 -5.54 -6.90 -21.79
C SER A 5 -4.14 -7.34 -21.39
N PHE A 6 -3.97 -7.83 -20.16
CA PHE A 6 -2.71 -8.41 -19.65
C PHE A 6 -2.34 -9.71 -20.40
N ALA A 7 -3.33 -10.59 -20.62
CA ALA A 7 -3.14 -11.79 -21.43
C ALA A 7 -2.78 -11.47 -22.90
N LEU A 8 -3.29 -10.37 -23.46
CA LEU A 8 -3.04 -10.00 -24.86
C LEU A 8 -1.60 -9.52 -25.08
N THR A 9 -1.00 -8.79 -24.13
CA THR A 9 0.41 -8.36 -24.18
C THR A 9 1.36 -9.55 -24.10
N ILE A 10 1.09 -10.51 -23.21
CA ILE A 10 1.86 -11.75 -23.07
C ILE A 10 1.76 -12.61 -24.35
N ILE A 11 0.56 -12.76 -24.92
CA ILE A 11 0.35 -13.47 -26.18
C ILE A 11 1.09 -12.78 -27.35
N LEU A 12 1.16 -11.44 -27.35
CA LEU A 12 1.89 -10.69 -28.36
C LEU A 12 3.41 -10.85 -28.22
N CYS A 13 3.95 -10.97 -26.99
CA CYS A 13 5.34 -11.34 -26.72
C CYS A 13 5.68 -12.71 -27.34
N PHE A 14 4.81 -13.72 -27.20
CA PHE A 14 5.00 -15.04 -27.83
C PHE A 14 4.99 -14.99 -29.37
N VAL A 15 4.14 -14.16 -29.98
CA VAL A 15 4.01 -14.05 -31.45
C VAL A 15 5.17 -13.27 -32.09
N ILE A 16 5.68 -12.23 -31.42
CA ILE A 16 6.82 -11.44 -31.92
C ILE A 16 8.15 -12.19 -31.68
N ALA A 17 8.32 -12.85 -30.54
CA ALA A 17 9.51 -13.68 -30.26
C ALA A 17 9.60 -14.90 -31.19
N GLY A 18 8.48 -15.61 -31.45
CA GLY A 18 8.50 -16.86 -32.23
C GLY A 18 8.96 -16.76 -33.69
N SER A 19 9.00 -15.55 -34.29
CA SER A 19 9.39 -15.37 -35.70
C SER A 19 10.81 -14.85 -35.92
N PHE A 20 11.46 -14.29 -34.89
CA PHE A 20 12.85 -13.81 -34.94
C PHE A 20 13.82 -14.58 -34.01
N ALA A 21 13.32 -15.28 -32.98
CA ALA A 21 14.15 -15.78 -31.89
C ALA A 21 14.90 -17.11 -32.15
N TYR A 22 14.48 -17.92 -33.13
CA TYR A 22 15.16 -19.21 -33.42
C TYR A 22 16.60 -19.07 -33.95
N ALA A 23 17.05 -17.86 -34.31
CA ALA A 23 18.41 -17.61 -34.83
C ALA A 23 19.39 -17.03 -33.79
N GLN A 24 18.94 -16.67 -32.58
CA GLN A 24 19.74 -15.98 -31.56
C GLN A 24 19.69 -16.63 -30.16
N GLN A 25 19.08 -17.80 -30.04
CA GLN A 25 19.03 -18.53 -28.77
C GLN A 25 20.42 -19.03 -28.36
N ASP A 26 20.77 -18.82 -27.08
CA ASP A 26 22.02 -19.32 -26.51
C ASP A 26 22.00 -20.87 -26.53
N PRO A 27 23.03 -21.55 -27.08
CA PRO A 27 23.04 -23.02 -27.14
C PRO A 27 22.99 -23.72 -25.78
N ASN A 28 23.27 -23.01 -24.69
CA ASN A 28 23.22 -23.52 -23.32
C ASN A 28 21.85 -23.34 -22.64
N ASP A 29 20.93 -22.65 -23.31
CA ASP A 29 19.53 -22.50 -22.93
C ASP A 29 18.73 -23.75 -23.36
N PRO A 30 18.25 -24.57 -22.42
CA PRO A 30 17.59 -25.85 -22.74
C PRO A 30 16.10 -25.70 -23.11
N GLY A 31 15.55 -24.47 -23.08
CA GLY A 31 14.12 -24.17 -23.21
C GLY A 31 13.75 -23.32 -24.43
N GLU A 32 12.70 -22.52 -24.29
CA GLU A 32 12.44 -21.35 -25.13
C GLU A 32 13.36 -20.19 -24.69
N PRO A 33 13.66 -19.21 -25.56
CA PRO A 33 14.52 -18.11 -25.20
C PRO A 33 14.03 -17.34 -23.97
N ASP A 34 14.85 -17.32 -22.92
CA ASP A 34 14.60 -16.50 -21.74
C ASP A 34 14.71 -15.01 -22.06
N VAL A 35 13.84 -14.20 -21.46
CA VAL A 35 13.72 -12.76 -21.77
C VAL A 35 13.75 -11.91 -20.51
N ILE A 36 14.52 -10.82 -20.57
CA ILE A 36 14.43 -9.70 -19.64
C ILE A 36 13.73 -8.54 -20.35
N LEU A 37 12.74 -7.97 -19.68
CA LEU A 37 12.01 -6.81 -20.17
C LEU A 37 11.80 -5.81 -19.04
N PHE A 38 11.67 -4.54 -19.40
CA PHE A 38 11.43 -3.46 -18.44
C PHE A 38 9.98 -3.04 -18.51
N VAL A 39 9.35 -2.97 -17.35
CA VAL A 39 7.95 -2.56 -17.18
C VAL A 39 7.94 -1.31 -16.31
N PRO A 40 7.16 -0.27 -16.64
CA PRO A 40 7.11 0.88 -15.76
C PRO A 40 6.33 0.50 -14.50
N GLY A 41 6.80 0.96 -13.36
CA GLY A 41 6.28 0.56 -12.05
C GLY A 41 4.87 1.10 -11.77
N PRO A 42 4.40 0.98 -10.53
CA PRO A 42 3.02 1.27 -10.13
C PRO A 42 2.62 2.75 -10.23
N CYS A 43 3.40 3.61 -10.90
CA CYS A 43 3.11 5.02 -11.20
C CYS A 43 3.19 5.37 -12.71
N SER A 44 2.55 4.56 -13.58
CA SER A 44 2.71 4.68 -15.02
C SER A 44 1.46 4.36 -15.88
N TYR A 45 1.49 4.77 -17.14
CA TYR A 45 0.48 4.46 -18.16
C TYR A 45 1.14 3.99 -19.47
N PHE A 46 1.10 2.68 -19.74
CA PHE A 46 1.99 2.05 -20.74
C PHE A 46 3.42 2.54 -20.51
N ASP A 47 4.16 2.90 -21.57
CA ASP A 47 5.52 3.41 -21.45
C ASP A 47 5.59 4.88 -20.97
N THR A 48 4.58 5.37 -20.24
CA THR A 48 4.55 6.75 -19.73
C THR A 48 4.71 6.77 -18.21
N LEU A 49 5.81 7.30 -17.71
CA LEU A 49 6.05 7.57 -16.28
C LEU A 49 5.35 8.88 -15.91
N LEU A 50 4.47 8.81 -14.92
CA LEU A 50 3.67 9.94 -14.50
C LEU A 50 4.42 10.73 -13.42
N ILE A 51 4.50 12.04 -13.59
CA ILE A 51 5.18 12.94 -12.66
C ILE A 51 4.24 14.09 -12.25
N PRO A 52 4.39 14.68 -11.06
CA PRO A 52 3.54 15.79 -10.63
C PRO A 52 3.67 17.03 -11.52
N PRO A 53 2.67 17.94 -11.54
CA PRO A 53 2.69 19.18 -12.31
C PRO A 53 3.61 20.27 -11.71
N ASN A 54 4.68 19.89 -11.00
CA ASN A 54 5.67 20.82 -10.47
C ASN A 54 7.07 20.53 -11.03
N PRO A 55 7.49 21.22 -12.11
CA PRO A 55 8.77 20.96 -12.77
C PRO A 55 9.98 21.39 -11.93
N SER A 56 9.79 22.03 -10.78
CA SER A 56 10.88 22.50 -9.91
C SER A 56 11.30 21.46 -8.86
N LEU A 57 10.46 20.46 -8.60
CA LEU A 57 10.70 19.43 -7.59
C LEU A 57 11.26 18.16 -8.23
N TRP A 58 12.08 17.47 -7.45
CA TRP A 58 12.48 16.10 -7.76
C TRP A 58 11.37 15.14 -7.36
N TRP A 59 11.18 14.10 -8.15
CA TRP A 59 10.17 13.06 -7.94
C TRP A 59 10.76 11.69 -8.20
N ASP A 60 10.23 10.66 -7.55
CA ASP A 60 10.66 9.29 -7.81
C ASP A 60 9.71 8.60 -8.77
N VAL A 61 10.26 7.93 -9.78
CA VAL A 61 9.54 7.06 -10.69
C VAL A 61 10.20 5.69 -10.71
N GLU A 62 9.39 4.65 -10.83
CA GLU A 62 9.85 3.27 -10.76
C GLU A 62 9.80 2.60 -12.14
N ILE A 63 10.81 1.78 -12.43
CA ILE A 63 10.85 0.85 -13.55
C ILE A 63 11.22 -0.52 -13.01
N GLU A 64 10.36 -1.50 -13.20
CA GLU A 64 10.56 -2.89 -12.80
C GLU A 64 11.36 -3.66 -13.87
N ILE A 65 12.22 -4.56 -13.41
CA ILE A 65 12.92 -5.53 -14.23
C ILE A 65 12.14 -6.83 -14.14
N HIS A 66 11.63 -7.30 -15.28
CA HIS A 66 10.90 -8.55 -15.37
C HIS A 66 11.76 -9.62 -16.02
N LEU A 67 11.74 -10.82 -15.45
CA LEU A 67 12.33 -12.01 -16.03
C LEU A 67 11.20 -12.94 -16.44
N CYS A 68 11.28 -13.43 -17.67
CA CYS A 68 10.51 -14.55 -18.17
C CYS A 68 11.51 -15.67 -18.45
N ASN A 69 11.54 -16.67 -17.57
CA ASN A 69 12.34 -17.86 -17.77
C ASN A 69 11.51 -19.14 -17.67
N ASP A 70 11.87 -20.13 -18.48
CA ASP A 70 11.26 -21.46 -18.42
C ASP A 70 12.15 -22.49 -17.71
N ASN A 71 13.34 -22.06 -17.30
CA ASN A 71 14.33 -22.88 -16.60
C ASN A 71 14.73 -22.31 -15.23
N PRO A 72 14.88 -23.16 -14.20
CA PRO A 72 15.30 -22.72 -12.88
C PRO A 72 16.71 -22.09 -12.90
N ILE A 73 16.81 -20.84 -12.45
CA ILE A 73 18.07 -20.11 -12.29
C ILE A 73 18.45 -19.93 -10.83
N ASN A 74 19.75 -19.90 -10.54
CA ASN A 74 20.32 -19.66 -9.21
C ASN A 74 21.34 -18.51 -9.23
N GLY A 75 21.38 -17.75 -10.32
CA GLY A 75 22.12 -16.51 -10.42
C GLY A 75 21.75 -15.71 -11.65
N LEU A 76 21.90 -14.40 -11.54
CA LEU A 76 21.66 -13.44 -12.60
C LEU A 76 22.70 -12.31 -12.53
N VAL A 77 23.12 -11.85 -13.70
CA VAL A 77 23.94 -10.66 -13.90
C VAL A 77 23.23 -9.82 -14.94
N ILE A 78 22.76 -8.63 -14.55
CA ILE A 78 22.00 -7.71 -15.40
C ILE A 78 22.75 -6.38 -15.50
N PRO A 79 23.60 -6.22 -16.54
CA PRO A 79 24.17 -4.94 -16.90
C PRO A 79 23.15 -4.11 -17.68
N LEU A 80 22.91 -2.88 -17.24
CA LEU A 80 21.97 -1.94 -17.81
C LEU A 80 22.68 -0.64 -18.17
N VAL A 81 22.23 -0.03 -19.24
CA VAL A 81 22.60 1.32 -19.66
C VAL A 81 21.29 2.09 -19.76
N ASP A 82 21.08 3.06 -18.88
CA ASP A 82 20.03 4.03 -19.06
C ASP A 82 20.49 5.12 -20.05
N THR A 83 19.55 5.82 -20.66
CA THR A 83 19.87 7.00 -21.47
C THR A 83 18.71 7.95 -21.37
N VAL A 84 18.99 9.17 -20.92
CA VAL A 84 17.99 10.19 -20.67
C VAL A 84 17.97 11.17 -21.83
N TYR A 85 16.79 11.38 -22.41
CA TYR A 85 16.57 12.27 -23.55
C TYR A 85 15.63 13.42 -23.19
N GLY A 86 15.78 14.54 -23.90
CA GLY A 86 14.92 15.71 -23.76
C GLY A 86 15.35 16.62 -22.61
N SER A 87 14.40 17.38 -22.06
CA SER A 87 14.63 18.30 -20.92
C SER A 87 14.38 17.64 -19.56
N LEU A 88 14.54 16.32 -19.49
CA LEU A 88 14.37 15.54 -18.27
C LEU A 88 15.72 15.41 -17.57
N ASP A 89 15.80 15.90 -16.34
CA ASP A 89 16.89 15.56 -15.43
C ASP A 89 16.49 14.27 -14.72
N ALA A 90 17.25 13.19 -14.90
CA ALA A 90 16.98 11.92 -14.24
C ALA A 90 18.29 11.28 -13.78
N TYR A 91 18.27 10.65 -12.61
CA TYR A 91 19.35 9.81 -12.12
C TYR A 91 18.79 8.65 -11.29
N LEU A 92 19.50 7.53 -11.29
CA LEU A 92 19.16 6.40 -10.43
C LEU A 92 19.64 6.70 -9.00
N ASP A 93 18.75 6.70 -8.01
CA ASP A 93 19.07 7.07 -6.62
C ASP A 93 19.80 5.92 -5.89
N PRO A 94 21.08 6.06 -5.52
CA PRO A 94 21.83 5.00 -4.86
C PRO A 94 21.24 4.51 -3.53
N ALA A 95 20.56 5.39 -2.79
CA ALA A 95 19.99 5.03 -1.50
C ALA A 95 18.74 4.16 -1.66
N LYS A 96 17.98 4.39 -2.74
CA LYS A 96 16.70 3.68 -3.02
C LYS A 96 16.90 2.41 -3.85
N ASN A 97 18.02 2.32 -4.56
CA ASN A 97 18.40 1.18 -5.40
C ASN A 97 19.51 0.35 -4.77
N ASN A 98 19.59 0.38 -3.43
CA ASN A 98 20.49 -0.51 -2.74
C ASN A 98 19.99 -1.96 -2.89
N PRO A 99 20.90 -2.94 -2.74
CA PRO A 99 20.60 -4.36 -2.88
C PRO A 99 19.36 -4.83 -2.12
N ASP A 100 19.26 -4.45 -0.85
CA ASP A 100 18.21 -4.92 0.06
C ASP A 100 16.85 -4.30 -0.28
N SER A 101 16.83 -3.09 -0.88
CA SER A 101 15.58 -2.40 -1.23
C SER A 101 15.08 -2.70 -2.64
N ALA A 102 15.96 -3.08 -3.56
CA ALA A 102 15.64 -3.32 -4.96
C ALA A 102 14.99 -4.70 -5.21
N PHE A 103 15.31 -5.70 -4.40
CA PHE A 103 14.82 -7.08 -4.53
C PHE A 103 13.76 -7.48 -3.49
N LYS A 104 13.50 -6.62 -2.50
CA LYS A 104 12.51 -6.87 -1.46
C LYS A 104 11.13 -7.12 -2.06
N ASP A 105 10.40 -8.10 -1.53
CA ASP A 105 9.03 -8.45 -1.92
C ASP A 105 8.89 -9.00 -3.37
N PHE A 106 10.00 -9.32 -4.05
CA PHE A 106 10.04 -9.94 -5.38
C PHE A 106 10.38 -11.43 -5.34
N ALA A 107 10.19 -12.15 -6.45
CA ALA A 107 10.32 -13.62 -6.49
C ALA A 107 11.73 -14.18 -6.29
N VAL A 108 12.75 -13.33 -6.27
CA VAL A 108 14.15 -13.69 -6.01
C VAL A 108 14.63 -13.12 -4.67
N GLU A 109 13.70 -12.75 -3.78
CA GLU A 109 13.98 -12.35 -2.40
C GLU A 109 14.76 -13.47 -1.69
N GLY A 110 15.99 -13.17 -1.25
CA GLY A 110 16.88 -14.13 -0.58
C GLY A 110 18.17 -14.49 -1.33
N PHE A 111 18.36 -14.00 -2.56
CA PHE A 111 19.66 -14.12 -3.23
C PHE A 111 20.72 -13.27 -2.51
N ASP A 112 21.91 -13.82 -2.32
CA ASP A 112 23.06 -13.07 -1.82
C ASP A 112 23.54 -12.13 -2.93
N LEU A 113 23.28 -10.82 -2.78
CA LEU A 113 23.71 -9.85 -3.78
C LEU A 113 25.23 -9.59 -3.69
N LEU A 114 25.91 -9.65 -4.83
CA LEU A 114 27.35 -9.41 -4.91
C LEU A 114 27.70 -7.93 -5.16
N ALA A 115 26.87 -7.14 -5.89
CA ALA A 115 27.07 -5.69 -6.09
C ALA A 115 25.90 -5.00 -6.85
N VAL A 116 25.58 -3.75 -6.45
CA VAL A 116 25.06 -2.69 -7.34
C VAL A 116 26.17 -1.63 -7.47
N ASP A 117 26.69 -1.39 -8.68
CA ASP A 117 27.74 -0.40 -8.92
C ASP A 117 27.19 0.82 -9.68
N LEU A 118 27.16 1.97 -9.00
CA LEU A 118 26.67 3.25 -9.52
C LEU A 118 27.79 4.27 -9.70
N THR A 119 29.06 3.84 -9.62
CA THR A 119 30.23 4.73 -9.74
C THR A 119 30.48 5.21 -11.18
N TYR A 120 29.75 4.68 -12.16
CA TYR A 120 29.82 5.06 -13.56
C TYR A 120 28.99 6.33 -13.86
N HIS A 121 29.65 7.39 -14.29
CA HIS A 121 29.05 8.65 -14.73
C HIS A 121 28.55 8.59 -16.19
N PRO A 122 27.39 9.19 -16.54
CA PRO A 122 26.15 8.42 -16.56
C PRO A 122 25.57 8.09 -17.96
N PRO A 123 24.74 7.01 -18.07
CA PRO A 123 24.45 6.06 -16.99
C PRO A 123 24.58 4.57 -17.38
N GLN A 124 25.14 3.79 -16.45
CA GLN A 124 25.41 2.35 -16.55
C GLN A 124 25.25 1.74 -15.15
N VAL A 125 24.42 0.72 -15.00
CA VAL A 125 24.04 0.07 -13.73
C VAL A 125 24.28 -1.44 -13.84
N LEU A 126 24.77 -2.09 -12.78
CA LEU A 126 24.98 -3.54 -12.77
C LEU A 126 24.27 -4.17 -11.58
N TYR A 127 23.39 -5.15 -11.83
CA TYR A 127 22.76 -5.99 -10.79
C TYR A 127 23.35 -7.40 -10.85
N CYS A 128 23.86 -7.91 -9.71
CA CYS A 128 24.42 -9.26 -9.63
C CYS A 128 23.87 -10.02 -8.41
N ALA A 129 23.06 -11.05 -8.61
CA ALA A 129 22.49 -11.86 -7.55
C ALA A 129 22.84 -13.35 -7.75
N SER A 130 23.13 -14.10 -6.69
CA SER A 130 23.22 -15.56 -6.75
C SER A 130 22.76 -16.21 -5.45
N ASP A 131 22.13 -17.38 -5.56
CA ASP A 131 21.91 -18.29 -4.45
C ASP A 131 22.35 -19.71 -4.87
N SER A 132 22.69 -20.55 -3.90
CA SER A 132 22.97 -21.96 -4.10
C SER A 132 21.77 -22.88 -3.84
N ASN A 133 20.69 -22.37 -3.23
CA ASN A 133 19.58 -23.21 -2.74
C ASN A 133 18.22 -22.94 -3.40
N ASP A 134 17.99 -21.75 -3.94
CA ASP A 134 16.73 -21.42 -4.62
C ASP A 134 16.85 -21.51 -6.16
N SER A 135 15.73 -21.85 -6.80
CA SER A 135 15.65 -21.95 -8.25
C SER A 135 14.24 -21.58 -8.72
N ALA A 136 14.12 -20.45 -9.41
CA ALA A 136 12.82 -19.92 -9.83
C ALA A 136 12.58 -20.17 -11.33
N ILE A 137 11.44 -20.78 -11.67
CA ILE A 137 10.81 -20.66 -13.00
C ILE A 137 9.78 -19.54 -12.85
N TYR A 138 9.96 -18.43 -13.55
CA TYR A 138 9.31 -17.19 -13.19
C TYR A 138 8.99 -16.33 -14.41
N ALA A 139 7.82 -15.70 -14.35
CA ALA A 139 7.40 -14.70 -15.33
C ALA A 139 6.80 -13.54 -14.54
N GLY A 140 7.61 -12.52 -14.28
CA GLY A 140 7.20 -11.38 -13.46
C GLY A 140 8.37 -10.52 -12.99
N PRO A 141 8.12 -9.59 -12.05
CA PRO A 141 9.13 -8.67 -11.56
C PRO A 141 10.15 -9.36 -10.64
N ILE A 142 11.43 -9.16 -10.93
CA ILE A 142 12.54 -9.69 -10.13
C ILE A 142 13.28 -8.59 -9.37
N ALA A 143 13.19 -7.33 -9.81
CA ALA A 143 13.78 -6.19 -9.12
C ALA A 143 13.10 -4.90 -9.58
N ARG A 144 13.32 -3.82 -8.83
CA ARG A 144 12.93 -2.46 -9.21
C ARG A 144 14.10 -1.50 -9.31
N MET A 145 13.93 -0.50 -10.18
CA MET A 145 14.79 0.67 -10.32
C MET A 145 14.00 1.93 -10.01
N VAL A 146 14.47 2.72 -9.04
CA VAL A 146 13.90 4.00 -8.64
C VAL A 146 14.74 5.15 -9.19
N TYR A 147 14.19 5.88 -10.16
CA TYR A 147 14.80 7.09 -10.72
C TYR A 147 14.26 8.33 -10.01
N SER A 148 15.16 9.19 -9.54
CA SER A 148 14.80 10.54 -9.17
C SER A 148 14.84 11.43 -10.41
N VAL A 149 13.70 12.00 -10.77
CA VAL A 149 13.46 12.77 -11.98
C VAL A 149 12.99 14.19 -11.69
N LYS A 150 13.34 15.13 -12.56
CA LYS A 150 12.95 16.53 -12.49
C LYS A 150 12.76 17.11 -13.89
N GLY A 151 11.75 17.97 -14.03
CA GLY A 151 11.30 18.48 -15.34
C GLY A 151 10.23 17.60 -15.98
N GLY A 152 9.57 18.09 -17.03
CA GLY A 152 8.53 17.35 -17.74
C GLY A 152 8.79 17.28 -19.25
N GLY A 153 8.49 16.12 -19.85
CA GLY A 153 8.55 15.94 -21.31
C GLY A 153 9.86 15.38 -21.86
N GLY A 154 10.53 14.48 -21.14
CA GLY A 154 11.66 13.69 -21.66
C GLY A 154 11.47 12.18 -21.48
N THR A 155 12.46 11.40 -21.87
CA THR A 155 12.35 9.93 -21.96
C THR A 155 13.56 9.25 -21.33
N ILE A 156 13.35 8.18 -20.57
CA ILE A 156 14.40 7.30 -20.05
C ILE A 156 14.37 6.01 -20.88
N CYS A 157 15.45 5.69 -21.58
CA CYS A 157 15.59 4.43 -22.30
C CYS A 157 16.54 3.49 -21.55
N LEU A 158 16.19 2.22 -21.48
CA LEU A 158 16.98 1.16 -20.87
C LEU A 158 17.37 0.13 -21.94
N ASP A 159 18.64 -0.22 -21.96
CA ASP A 159 19.18 -1.28 -22.80
C ASP A 159 20.25 -2.07 -22.03
N SER A 160 20.58 -3.27 -22.49
CA SER A 160 21.72 -4.03 -21.99
C SER A 160 22.86 -3.97 -23.01
N LEU A 161 24.01 -3.46 -22.58
CA LEU A 161 25.24 -3.47 -23.38
C LEU A 161 26.35 -4.21 -22.64
N SER A 162 27.43 -4.54 -23.36
CA SER A 162 28.65 -5.05 -22.72
C SER A 162 29.22 -3.97 -21.80
N PHE A 163 29.34 -4.28 -20.52
CA PHE A 163 29.84 -3.34 -19.53
C PHE A 163 31.33 -3.07 -19.76
N PRO A 164 31.85 -1.86 -19.44
CA PRO A 164 33.27 -1.54 -19.62
C PRO A 164 34.23 -2.48 -18.86
N THR A 165 33.76 -3.11 -17.79
CA THR A 165 34.49 -4.12 -16.99
C THR A 165 34.54 -5.51 -17.63
N GLY A 166 33.85 -5.71 -18.75
CA GLY A 166 33.73 -7.01 -19.42
C GLY A 166 32.57 -7.86 -18.92
N GLU A 167 31.80 -7.38 -17.94
CA GLU A 167 30.57 -8.03 -17.48
C GLU A 167 29.53 -8.08 -18.60
N ARG A 168 28.79 -9.18 -18.63
CA ARG A 168 27.78 -9.46 -19.66
C ARG A 168 26.51 -9.92 -18.98
N LEU A 169 25.40 -9.70 -19.68
CA LEU A 169 24.13 -10.24 -19.26
C LEU A 169 24.18 -11.76 -19.23
N GLN A 170 23.89 -12.36 -18.07
CA GLN A 170 23.99 -13.80 -17.89
C GLN A 170 22.97 -14.29 -16.86
N LEU A 171 22.39 -15.45 -17.15
CA LEU A 171 21.68 -16.28 -16.17
C LEU A 171 22.54 -17.50 -15.86
N ARG A 172 22.44 -17.99 -14.62
CA ARG A 172 23.14 -19.17 -14.14
C ARG A 172 22.12 -20.24 -13.77
N ARG A 173 22.25 -21.40 -14.38
CA ARG A 173 21.45 -22.59 -14.09
C ARG A 173 21.94 -23.25 -12.80
N SER A 174 21.09 -24.08 -12.19
CA SER A 174 21.43 -24.86 -10.99
C SER A 174 22.63 -25.81 -11.15
N ASP A 175 22.93 -26.24 -12.38
CA ASP A 175 24.12 -27.05 -12.70
C ASP A 175 25.41 -26.21 -12.89
N GLY A 176 25.32 -24.89 -12.72
CA GLY A 176 26.43 -23.95 -12.81
C GLY A 176 26.75 -23.48 -14.21
N ILE A 177 25.97 -23.88 -15.22
CA ILE A 177 26.14 -23.41 -16.61
C ILE A 177 25.53 -22.01 -16.75
N TYR A 178 26.28 -21.12 -17.40
CA TYR A 178 25.81 -19.78 -17.75
C TYR A 178 25.29 -19.73 -19.18
N TYR A 179 24.27 -18.91 -19.39
CA TYR A 179 23.68 -18.65 -20.70
C TYR A 179 23.17 -17.20 -20.76
N THR A 180 22.99 -16.70 -21.97
CA THR A 180 22.63 -15.30 -22.24
C THR A 180 21.15 -15.20 -22.56
N PRO A 181 20.31 -14.58 -21.71
CA PRO A 181 18.92 -14.29 -22.06
C PRO A 181 18.86 -13.16 -23.10
N GLN A 182 17.69 -12.98 -23.71
CA GLN A 182 17.40 -11.84 -24.58
C GLN A 182 16.95 -10.64 -23.77
N VAL A 183 17.29 -9.42 -24.21
CA VAL A 183 16.80 -8.18 -23.60
C VAL A 183 15.94 -7.44 -24.60
N ILE A 184 14.77 -7.01 -24.13
CA ILE A 184 13.92 -6.08 -24.85
C ILE A 184 14.24 -4.69 -24.32
N ALA A 185 14.99 -3.91 -25.10
CA ALA A 185 15.22 -2.50 -24.80
C ALA A 185 13.88 -1.74 -24.76
N SER A 186 13.70 -0.89 -23.74
CA SER A 186 12.45 -0.17 -23.48
C SER A 186 12.73 1.32 -23.27
N CYS A 187 11.79 2.18 -23.68
CA CYS A 187 11.90 3.63 -23.50
C CYS A 187 10.63 4.18 -22.86
N PHE A 188 10.79 4.95 -21.79
CA PHE A 188 9.72 5.44 -20.93
C PHE A 188 9.63 6.97 -20.97
N SER A 189 8.54 7.51 -21.49
CA SER A 189 8.31 8.96 -21.57
C SER A 189 7.74 9.50 -20.28
N THR A 190 8.18 10.67 -19.83
CA THR A 190 7.63 11.33 -18.65
C THR A 190 6.51 12.28 -19.04
N LYS A 191 5.41 12.25 -18.30
CA LYS A 191 4.29 13.18 -18.51
C LYS A 191 3.78 13.73 -17.19
N THR A 192 3.63 15.04 -17.13
CA THR A 192 3.03 15.72 -15.98
C THR A 192 1.55 15.38 -15.87
N LEU A 193 1.12 14.92 -14.71
CA LEU A 193 -0.30 14.75 -14.39
C LEU A 193 -0.93 16.14 -14.22
N PRO A 194 -1.94 16.51 -15.04
CA PRO A 194 -2.49 17.87 -15.02
C PRO A 194 -3.30 18.16 -13.76
N ASN A 195 -3.86 17.15 -13.10
CA ASN A 195 -4.59 17.28 -11.84
C ASN A 195 -4.06 16.23 -10.85
N CYS A 196 -3.73 16.66 -9.63
CA CYS A 196 -3.47 15.80 -8.48
C CYS A 196 -4.37 16.31 -7.34
N PRO A 197 -5.67 15.98 -7.33
CA PRO A 197 -6.57 16.39 -6.27
C PRO A 197 -6.10 15.81 -4.93
N MET A 198 -6.39 16.56 -3.87
CA MET A 198 -6.24 16.06 -2.51
C MET A 198 -7.44 15.12 -2.27
N PRO A 199 -7.22 13.85 -1.88
CA PRO A 199 -8.35 12.94 -1.71
C PRO A 199 -9.28 13.46 -0.63
N ASP A 200 -10.57 13.51 -0.94
CA ASP A 200 -11.60 13.93 0.01
C ASP A 200 -11.96 12.73 0.88
N CYS A 201 -11.55 12.77 2.14
CA CYS A 201 -11.70 11.65 3.07
C CYS A 201 -12.91 11.88 3.96
N TRP A 202 -13.76 10.86 4.06
CA TRP A 202 -14.95 10.90 4.88
C TRP A 202 -14.86 9.87 6.00
N CYS A 203 -14.88 10.39 7.23
CA CYS A 203 -14.94 9.63 8.47
C CYS A 203 -16.24 9.98 9.20
N PRO A 204 -16.84 9.04 9.96
CA PRO A 204 -17.85 9.38 10.95
C PRO A 204 -17.28 10.37 11.98
N ASN A 205 -18.09 11.33 12.47
CA ASN A 205 -17.62 12.29 13.47
C ASN A 205 -17.35 11.62 14.82
N GLU A 206 -18.28 10.76 15.28
CA GLU A 206 -18.23 10.11 16.59
C GLU A 206 -18.77 8.68 16.48
N ILE A 207 -18.13 7.74 17.18
CA ILE A 207 -18.49 6.33 17.25
C ILE A 207 -18.54 5.92 18.72
N LEU A 208 -19.61 5.22 19.11
CA LEU A 208 -19.71 4.58 20.43
C LEU A 208 -19.11 3.18 20.37
N GLY A 209 -18.16 2.91 21.27
CA GLY A 209 -17.69 1.57 21.59
C GLY A 209 -18.15 1.17 22.99
N LEU A 210 -18.74 -0.01 23.12
CA LEU A 210 -19.13 -0.57 24.41
C LEU A 210 -18.12 -1.64 24.86
N GLU A 211 -17.95 -1.75 26.18
CA GLU A 211 -17.12 -2.79 26.80
C GLU A 211 -17.45 -4.18 26.23
N GLY A 212 -16.42 -4.92 25.83
CA GLY A 212 -16.55 -6.30 25.32
C GLY A 212 -16.82 -6.41 23.82
N ASP A 213 -17.15 -5.31 23.12
CA ASP A 213 -17.46 -5.33 21.69
C ASP A 213 -16.28 -4.85 20.83
N THR A 214 -16.12 -5.47 19.65
CA THR A 214 -15.28 -4.90 18.59
C THR A 214 -16.02 -3.70 17.99
N ILE A 215 -15.33 -2.55 17.91
CA ILE A 215 -15.92 -1.33 17.37
C ILE A 215 -15.64 -1.30 15.86
N THR A 216 -16.68 -1.42 15.04
CA THR A 216 -16.56 -1.47 13.57
C THR A 216 -17.20 -0.26 12.91
N TYR A 217 -16.48 0.40 12.01
CA TYR A 217 -17.03 1.46 11.15
C TYR A 217 -16.33 1.50 9.78
N GLU A 218 -16.92 2.23 8.84
CA GLU A 218 -16.42 2.34 7.46
C GLU A 218 -15.96 3.77 7.19
N ILE A 219 -14.85 3.89 6.45
CA ILE A 219 -14.23 5.14 5.99
C ILE A 219 -14.13 5.06 4.48
N TRP A 220 -14.32 6.18 3.79
CA TRP A 220 -14.18 6.25 2.34
C TRP A 220 -13.38 7.48 1.94
N ALA A 221 -12.73 7.41 0.79
CA ALA A 221 -12.05 8.54 0.19
C ALA A 221 -12.42 8.66 -1.28
N GLU A 222 -12.75 9.87 -1.71
CA GLU A 222 -13.06 10.27 -3.08
C GLU A 222 -11.90 11.05 -3.71
N GLU A 223 -12.01 11.33 -5.01
CA GLU A 223 -10.99 12.03 -5.81
C GLU A 223 -9.61 11.35 -5.83
N ILE A 224 -9.55 10.03 -5.59
CA ILE A 224 -8.30 9.29 -5.75
C ILE A 224 -8.08 9.01 -7.25
N ILE A 225 -7.03 9.56 -7.87
CA ILE A 225 -6.76 9.35 -9.31
C ILE A 225 -6.26 7.93 -9.53
N PHE A 226 -7.06 7.08 -10.19
CA PHE A 226 -6.90 5.64 -10.07
C PHE A 226 -7.05 4.84 -11.37
N TRP A 227 -6.17 5.07 -12.34
CA TRP A 227 -5.86 4.02 -13.33
C TRP A 227 -4.81 3.04 -12.78
N LEU A 228 -4.53 3.06 -11.47
CA LEU A 228 -3.24 2.73 -10.89
C LEU A 228 -3.41 2.33 -9.41
N ASP A 229 -3.14 1.07 -9.05
CA ASP A 229 -3.54 0.42 -7.79
C ASP A 229 -3.13 1.20 -6.49
N ILE A 230 -4.00 1.18 -5.47
CA ILE A 230 -3.89 1.76 -4.11
C ILE A 230 -3.41 0.49 -3.47
N ALA A 231 -2.09 0.39 -3.30
CA ALA A 231 -1.56 -0.67 -2.47
C ALA A 231 -2.17 -0.50 -1.07
N GLU A 232 -2.45 -1.60 -0.38
CA GLU A 232 -2.94 -1.61 1.01
C GLU A 232 -2.07 -0.74 1.94
N GLU A 233 -0.80 -0.53 1.58
CA GLU A 233 0.20 0.27 2.31
C GLU A 233 0.03 1.80 2.23
N THR A 234 -0.95 2.31 1.48
CA THR A 234 -1.13 3.76 1.26
C THR A 234 -2.11 4.43 2.21
N ALA A 235 -2.83 3.66 3.02
CA ALA A 235 -3.75 4.17 4.04
C ALA A 235 -3.29 3.75 5.44
N CYS A 236 -3.33 4.67 6.40
CA CYS A 236 -2.93 4.39 7.77
C CYS A 236 -3.90 5.01 8.78
N LEU A 237 -3.99 4.35 9.94
CA LEU A 237 -4.68 4.88 11.11
C LEU A 237 -3.66 5.39 12.13
N SER A 238 -4.05 6.42 12.86
CA SER A 238 -3.28 7.02 13.95
C SER A 238 -4.17 7.29 15.16
N GLY A 239 -3.56 7.45 16.34
CA GLY A 239 -4.27 7.74 17.58
C GLY A 239 -4.57 6.51 18.46
N LEU A 240 -4.33 5.30 17.96
CA LEU A 240 -4.38 4.04 18.71
C LEU A 240 -3.12 3.21 18.40
N ASP A 241 -2.75 2.30 19.30
CA ASP A 241 -1.69 1.34 19.03
C ASP A 241 -2.13 0.42 17.87
N SER A 242 -1.19 0.08 16.99
CA SER A 242 -1.38 -0.89 15.90
C SER A 242 -1.88 -2.27 16.36
N ALA A 243 -1.67 -2.64 17.63
CA ALA A 243 -2.24 -3.86 18.21
C ALA A 243 -3.76 -3.77 18.43
N ASN A 244 -4.31 -2.56 18.53
CA ASN A 244 -5.71 -2.32 18.89
C ASN A 244 -6.62 -2.06 17.69
N TYR A 245 -6.14 -2.18 16.45
CA TYR A 245 -7.00 -2.02 15.29
C TYR A 245 -6.58 -2.89 14.10
N SER A 246 -7.53 -3.10 13.19
CA SER A 246 -7.24 -3.52 11.82
C SER A 246 -7.89 -2.57 10.82
N LEU A 247 -7.25 -2.43 9.66
CA LEU A 247 -7.75 -1.66 8.54
C LEU A 247 -7.85 -2.61 7.34
N THR A 248 -9.07 -2.85 6.85
CA THR A 248 -9.31 -3.78 5.75
C THR A 248 -9.90 -3.05 4.55
N LEU A 249 -9.27 -3.17 3.38
CA LEU A 249 -9.83 -2.63 2.13
C LEU A 249 -11.10 -3.40 1.73
N ILE A 250 -12.24 -2.70 1.63
CA ILE A 250 -13.54 -3.31 1.30
C ILE A 250 -13.83 -3.20 -0.20
N TYR A 251 -13.52 -2.05 -0.79
CA TYR A 251 -13.65 -1.85 -2.24
C TYR A 251 -12.66 -0.81 -2.74
N ASN A 252 -12.40 -0.89 -4.05
CA ASN A 252 -11.49 -0.01 -4.74
C ASN A 252 -12.01 0.26 -6.16
N MET A 253 -12.41 1.50 -6.42
CA MET A 253 -12.96 1.99 -7.69
C MET A 253 -12.08 3.12 -8.28
N VAL A 254 -12.41 3.55 -9.50
CA VAL A 254 -11.59 4.48 -10.32
C VAL A 254 -11.38 5.86 -9.67
N SER A 255 -12.24 6.26 -8.73
CA SER A 255 -12.15 7.56 -8.04
C SER A 255 -12.52 7.48 -6.56
N GLU A 256 -12.64 6.28 -6.02
CA GLU A 256 -13.23 6.05 -4.71
C GLU A 256 -12.70 4.74 -4.11
N ALA A 257 -12.33 4.76 -2.84
CA ALA A 257 -11.96 3.56 -2.09
C ALA A 257 -12.59 3.58 -0.71
N GLY A 258 -12.87 2.39 -0.17
CA GLY A 258 -13.50 2.22 1.13
C GLY A 258 -12.75 1.20 1.99
N TRP A 259 -12.62 1.52 3.27
CA TRP A 259 -11.97 0.69 4.28
C TRP A 259 -12.91 0.41 5.44
N ARG A 260 -12.80 -0.80 5.99
CA ARG A 260 -13.37 -1.17 7.28
C ARG A 260 -12.31 -0.95 8.34
N VAL A 261 -12.68 -0.26 9.39
CA VAL A 261 -11.91 -0.16 10.61
C VAL A 261 -12.55 -1.04 11.66
N ASP A 262 -11.78 -1.97 12.21
CA ASP A 262 -12.15 -2.74 13.39
C ASP A 262 -11.20 -2.37 14.53
N ILE A 263 -11.71 -1.80 15.62
CA ILE A 263 -10.94 -1.50 16.83
C ILE A 263 -11.19 -2.61 17.85
N TYR A 264 -10.10 -3.18 18.35
CA TYR A 264 -10.06 -4.16 19.42
C TYR A 264 -9.74 -3.43 20.73
N PRO A 265 -10.75 -3.16 21.58
CA PRO A 265 -10.53 -2.38 22.79
C PRO A 265 -9.95 -3.22 23.94
N GLU A 266 -9.51 -4.44 23.66
CA GLU A 266 -8.74 -5.24 24.62
C GLU A 266 -7.54 -4.41 25.09
N ASP A 267 -7.43 -4.22 26.41
CA ASP A 267 -6.41 -3.40 27.08
C ASP A 267 -6.51 -1.87 26.86
N LEU A 268 -7.57 -1.34 26.26
CA LEU A 268 -7.87 0.09 26.28
C LEU A 268 -8.57 0.49 27.58
N GLU A 269 -8.20 1.63 28.15
CA GLU A 269 -8.95 2.25 29.26
C GLU A 269 -10.25 2.87 28.73
N PHE A 270 -11.29 2.96 29.55
CA PHE A 270 -12.48 3.72 29.18
C PHE A 270 -12.14 5.19 28.98
N GLY A 271 -12.70 5.80 27.94
CA GLY A 271 -12.46 7.19 27.61
C GLY A 271 -12.69 7.50 26.13
N THR A 272 -12.22 8.68 25.75
CA THR A 272 -12.39 9.23 24.40
C THR A 272 -11.07 9.19 23.64
N TYR A 273 -11.08 8.60 22.45
CA TYR A 273 -9.93 8.41 21.58
C TYR A 273 -10.13 9.14 20.26
N GLY A 274 -9.18 9.99 19.87
CA GLY A 274 -9.15 10.58 18.53
C GLY A 274 -8.45 9.64 17.57
N VAL A 275 -9.17 9.13 16.57
CA VAL A 275 -8.63 8.23 15.54
C VAL A 275 -8.53 8.99 14.23
N GLY A 276 -7.31 9.14 13.73
CA GLY A 276 -7.03 9.79 12.45
C GLY A 276 -6.89 8.75 11.33
N PHE A 277 -7.48 9.02 10.19
CA PHE A 277 -7.26 8.29 8.95
C PHE A 277 -6.52 9.18 7.96
N GLU A 278 -5.44 8.65 7.41
CA GLU A 278 -4.68 9.30 6.35
C GLU A 278 -4.57 8.36 5.16
N VAL A 279 -4.78 8.90 3.97
CA VAL A 279 -4.52 8.20 2.72
C VAL A 279 -3.57 9.05 1.87
N GLN A 280 -2.55 8.38 1.37
CA GLN A 280 -1.61 8.96 0.43
C GLN A 280 -1.92 8.46 -0.98
N THR A 281 -2.17 9.37 -1.90
CA THR A 281 -2.32 8.97 -3.31
C THR A 281 -0.95 8.61 -3.91
N VAL A 282 -0.98 7.95 -5.06
CA VAL A 282 0.17 7.75 -5.95
C VAL A 282 0.90 9.04 -6.34
N CYS A 283 0.26 10.21 -6.16
CA CYS A 283 0.86 11.52 -6.37
C CYS A 283 1.46 12.13 -5.08
N HIS A 284 1.58 11.34 -4.01
CA HIS A 284 1.89 11.74 -2.63
C HIS A 284 1.05 12.91 -2.10
N THR A 285 -0.13 13.18 -2.67
CA THR A 285 -1.10 14.07 -2.04
C THR A 285 -1.72 13.32 -0.88
N GLN A 286 -1.69 13.94 0.30
CA GLN A 286 -2.27 13.38 1.52
C GLN A 286 -3.64 13.98 1.74
N GLY A 287 -4.65 13.13 1.88
CA GLY A 287 -5.94 13.49 2.45
C GLY A 287 -6.13 12.75 3.76
N GLY A 288 -6.93 13.31 4.64
CA GLY A 288 -7.22 12.65 5.89
C GLY A 288 -8.50 13.18 6.53
N CYS A 289 -9.07 12.35 7.38
CA CYS A 289 -10.21 12.69 8.22
C CYS A 289 -10.00 12.12 9.63
N GLY A 290 -10.77 12.62 10.58
CA GLY A 290 -10.71 12.16 11.97
C GLY A 290 -12.07 11.71 12.46
N THR A 291 -12.06 10.72 13.35
CA THR A 291 -13.23 10.29 14.11
C THR A 291 -12.91 10.28 15.60
N THR A 292 -13.93 10.48 16.43
CA THR A 292 -13.81 10.35 17.88
C THR A 292 -14.48 9.06 18.33
N VAL A 293 -13.72 8.16 18.92
CA VAL A 293 -14.22 6.91 19.49
C VAL A 293 -14.42 7.11 20.98
N VAL A 294 -15.67 7.01 21.43
CA VAL A 294 -16.01 7.01 22.86
C VAL A 294 -16.12 5.55 23.28
N TYR A 295 -15.07 5.05 23.92
CA TYR A 295 -15.04 3.69 24.47
C TYR A 295 -15.46 3.74 25.93
N THR A 296 -16.64 3.21 26.22
CA THR A 296 -17.22 3.24 27.55
C THR A 296 -18.09 2.00 27.79
N LYS A 297 -18.83 1.98 28.89
CA LYS A 297 -19.70 0.92 29.36
C LYS A 297 -21.09 1.49 29.55
N ARG A 298 -22.10 0.64 29.38
CA ARG A 298 -23.49 1.06 29.54
C ARG A 298 -23.72 1.53 30.99
N GLY A 299 -24.40 2.67 31.14
CA GLY A 299 -24.62 3.30 32.44
C GLY A 299 -23.66 4.42 32.79
N ASP A 300 -22.57 4.62 32.03
CA ASP A 300 -21.76 5.85 32.05
C ASP A 300 -22.47 6.90 31.18
N ALA A 301 -23.47 7.56 31.77
CA ALA A 301 -24.41 8.42 31.08
C ALA A 301 -23.83 9.79 30.75
N ASP A 302 -22.83 10.24 31.51
CA ASP A 302 -22.11 11.49 31.24
C ASP A 302 -20.78 11.30 30.48
N ALA A 303 -20.43 10.04 30.16
CA ALA A 303 -19.30 9.64 29.34
C ALA A 303 -17.94 10.01 29.95
N ASP A 304 -17.83 9.96 31.28
CA ASP A 304 -16.59 10.26 32.02
C ASP A 304 -15.66 9.05 32.19
N GLY A 305 -16.11 7.86 31.80
CA GLY A 305 -15.38 6.59 31.83
C GLY A 305 -15.74 5.71 33.03
N ASP A 306 -16.46 6.23 34.01
CA ASP A 306 -16.88 5.52 35.20
C ASP A 306 -18.41 5.34 35.25
N VAL A 307 -18.88 4.34 36.02
CA VAL A 307 -20.33 4.12 36.23
C VAL A 307 -20.60 4.36 37.70
N GLU A 308 -21.09 5.55 38.02
CA GLU A 308 -21.27 6.06 39.36
C GLU A 308 -22.64 6.72 39.59
N LEU A 309 -22.85 7.26 40.80
CA LEU A 309 -24.12 7.90 41.15
C LEU A 309 -24.32 9.23 40.40
N SER A 310 -23.24 9.85 39.89
CA SER A 310 -23.26 11.02 39.00
C SER A 310 -24.09 10.73 37.75
N ASP A 311 -23.95 9.55 37.15
CA ASP A 311 -24.70 9.15 35.95
C ASP A 311 -26.21 9.09 36.19
N ALA A 312 -26.63 8.51 37.31
CA ALA A 312 -28.04 8.48 37.68
C ALA A 312 -28.60 9.90 37.90
N ILE A 313 -27.78 10.80 38.47
CA ILE A 313 -28.14 12.20 38.65
C ILE A 313 -28.19 12.93 37.29
N PHE A 314 -27.26 12.63 36.38
CA PHE A 314 -27.20 13.17 35.02
C PHE A 314 -28.48 12.81 34.26
N LEU A 315 -28.86 11.53 34.21
CA LEU A 315 -30.10 11.05 33.60
C LEU A 315 -31.36 11.68 34.24
N ALA A 316 -31.38 11.83 35.57
CA ALA A 316 -32.49 12.49 36.25
C ALA A 316 -32.61 13.97 35.86
N ASN A 317 -31.49 14.68 35.70
CA ASN A 317 -31.49 16.07 35.27
C ASN A 317 -31.92 16.21 33.81
N TYR A 318 -31.45 15.32 32.92
CA TYR A 318 -31.92 15.22 31.54
C TYR A 318 -33.44 15.09 31.47
N LEU A 319 -34.01 14.12 32.18
CA LEU A 319 -35.43 13.79 32.12
C LEU A 319 -36.34 14.80 32.84
N LEU A 320 -35.89 15.39 33.95
CA LEU A 320 -36.77 16.15 34.87
C LEU A 320 -36.45 17.64 34.95
N LYS A 321 -35.29 18.08 34.46
CA LYS A 321 -34.80 19.47 34.62
C LYS A 321 -34.25 20.08 33.34
N SER A 322 -34.55 19.50 32.18
CA SER A 322 -34.04 19.98 30.89
C SER A 322 -32.50 20.04 30.84
N GLY A 323 -31.83 19.09 31.50
CA GLY A 323 -30.39 18.88 31.35
C GLY A 323 -30.04 18.37 29.95
N ASP A 324 -28.74 18.27 29.67
CA ASP A 324 -28.25 17.75 28.40
C ASP A 324 -28.57 16.26 28.25
N ALA A 325 -28.83 15.83 27.01
CA ALA A 325 -29.02 14.41 26.70
C ALA A 325 -27.68 13.68 26.75
N PRO A 326 -27.64 12.38 27.12
CA PRO A 326 -26.46 11.56 26.93
C PRO A 326 -25.96 11.63 25.48
N LEU A 327 -24.64 11.61 25.30
CA LEU A 327 -24.01 11.70 23.98
C LEU A 327 -24.55 10.62 23.03
N PHE A 328 -24.71 9.40 23.55
CA PHE A 328 -25.41 8.31 22.88
C PHE A 328 -26.52 7.79 23.77
N SER A 329 -27.72 7.58 23.19
CA SER A 329 -28.88 7.10 23.96
C SER A 329 -28.64 5.76 24.66
N HIS A 330 -27.78 4.92 24.08
CA HIS A 330 -27.39 3.63 24.64
C HIS A 330 -26.71 3.73 26.01
N LEU A 331 -26.05 4.86 26.32
CA LEU A 331 -25.42 5.07 27.62
C LEU A 331 -26.45 5.23 28.75
N GLY A 332 -27.59 5.86 28.43
CA GLY A 332 -28.68 6.11 29.37
C GLY A 332 -29.78 5.04 29.41
N ASP A 333 -29.90 4.20 28.39
CA ASP A 333 -30.85 3.07 28.35
C ASP A 333 -30.21 1.83 29.00
N VAL A 334 -30.06 1.90 30.33
CA VAL A 334 -29.32 0.91 31.12
C VAL A 334 -30.05 -0.44 31.25
N ASN A 335 -31.36 -0.46 30.96
CA ASN A 335 -32.17 -1.67 30.99
C ASN A 335 -32.51 -2.22 29.58
N CYS A 336 -31.97 -1.63 28.52
CA CYS A 336 -32.12 -2.06 27.12
C CYS A 336 -33.58 -2.10 26.63
N ASN A 337 -34.46 -1.21 27.11
CA ASN A 337 -35.85 -1.20 26.67
C ASN A 337 -36.10 -0.40 25.37
N GLY A 338 -35.05 0.23 24.82
CA GLY A 338 -35.11 1.01 23.59
C GLY A 338 -35.33 2.51 23.82
N GLY A 339 -35.17 3.01 25.04
CA GLY A 339 -35.28 4.44 25.33
C GLY A 339 -34.84 4.81 26.75
N ILE A 340 -34.49 6.09 26.92
CA ILE A 340 -34.11 6.64 28.23
C ILE A 340 -35.38 7.10 28.94
N ALA A 341 -35.69 6.50 30.09
CA ALA A 341 -36.83 6.82 30.94
C ALA A 341 -36.45 6.89 32.42
N ILE A 342 -37.41 7.26 33.27
CA ILE A 342 -37.18 7.34 34.72
C ILE A 342 -36.83 5.98 35.34
N ASP A 343 -37.25 4.90 34.68
CA ASP A 343 -36.96 3.54 35.11
C ASP A 343 -35.45 3.24 34.99
N ASP A 344 -34.74 3.86 34.04
CA ASP A 344 -33.28 3.75 33.90
C ASP A 344 -32.54 4.42 35.05
N VAL A 345 -33.00 5.59 35.48
CA VAL A 345 -32.47 6.28 36.67
C VAL A 345 -32.61 5.39 37.92
N ILE A 346 -33.80 4.80 38.09
CA ILE A 346 -34.09 3.91 39.23
C ILE A 346 -33.26 2.63 39.15
N TYR A 347 -33.09 2.08 37.93
CA TYR A 347 -32.30 0.89 37.68
C TYR A 347 -30.84 1.11 38.07
N LEU A 348 -30.22 2.17 37.53
CA LEU A 348 -28.81 2.49 37.78
C LEU A 348 -28.56 2.78 39.28
N ALA A 349 -29.45 3.51 39.95
CA ALA A 349 -29.35 3.73 41.39
C ALA A 349 -29.48 2.44 42.22
N ASN A 350 -30.32 1.48 41.80
CA ASN A 350 -30.44 0.20 42.50
C ASN A 350 -29.22 -0.70 42.27
N TYR A 351 -28.64 -0.70 41.07
CA TYR A 351 -27.38 -1.37 40.78
C TYR A 351 -26.29 -0.87 41.74
N LEU A 352 -26.06 0.44 41.75
CA LEU A 352 -24.96 1.08 42.50
C LEU A 352 -25.13 1.02 44.03
N LEU A 353 -26.37 1.15 44.54
CA LEU A 353 -26.59 1.31 45.99
C LEU A 353 -27.17 0.08 46.68
N LYS A 354 -27.73 -0.87 45.93
CA LYS A 354 -28.49 -2.01 46.49
C LYS A 354 -28.09 -3.36 45.91
N SER A 355 -26.95 -3.43 45.22
CA SER A 355 -26.50 -4.66 44.54
C SER A 355 -27.57 -5.22 43.60
N GLY A 356 -28.25 -4.33 42.89
CA GLY A 356 -29.13 -4.71 41.78
C GLY A 356 -28.34 -5.34 40.62
N PRO A 357 -29.04 -5.80 39.57
CA PRO A 357 -28.36 -6.31 38.37
C PRO A 357 -27.52 -5.24 37.69
N GLU A 358 -26.41 -5.64 37.08
CA GLU A 358 -25.57 -4.79 36.24
C GLU A 358 -26.36 -4.25 35.03
N PRO A 359 -26.01 -3.04 34.51
CA PRO A 359 -26.52 -2.57 33.22
C PRO A 359 -26.37 -3.65 32.15
N CYS A 360 -27.36 -3.74 31.25
CA CYS A 360 -27.37 -4.80 30.26
C CYS A 360 -26.12 -4.80 29.37
N ALA A 361 -25.52 -5.99 29.19
CA ALA A 361 -24.29 -6.19 28.44
C ALA A 361 -24.50 -6.44 26.94
N GLU A 362 -25.74 -6.65 26.45
CA GLU A 362 -25.99 -7.04 25.05
C GLU A 362 -27.02 -6.14 24.34
N LEU A 363 -26.88 -6.07 23.01
CA LEU A 363 -27.86 -5.59 22.03
C LEU A 363 -28.61 -6.75 21.39
#